data_AF-A0A9D4V867-F1
#
_entry.id   AF-A0A9D4V867-F1
#
_cell.length_a   1.000
_cell.length_b   1.000
_cell.length_c   1.000
_cell.angle_alpha   90.00
_cell.angle_beta   90.00
_cell.angle_gamma   90.00
#
_symmetry.space_group_name_H-M   'P 1'
#
loop_
_entity.id
_entity.type
_entity.pdbx_description
1 polymer ?
#
loop_
_entity_poly.entity_id
_entity_poly.type
_entity_poly.pdbx_seq_one_letter_code
_entity_poly.pdbx_strand_id
1 'polypeptide(L)'
;MQPAGAPIAGSAVDKVEKVVAYVGLGYPFGRLASILLGRHQKPILESNKPKLFVMGTRDGFTTVKQLENKLKSAAGRVETHLVPGVGHFEMEGPDHDDQMATLIVDFSKTV
;
A
#
# COMPACT_ATOMS: atom_id res chain seq x y z
N MET A 1 9.72 9.19 -2.02
CA MET A 1 10.12 7.81 -1.70
C MET A 1 10.42 7.05 -3.01
N GLN A 2 11.08 5.89 -2.96
CA GLN A 2 11.24 5.01 -4.13
C GLN A 2 10.00 4.10 -4.25
N PRO A 3 9.34 3.97 -5.41
CA PRO A 3 8.07 3.22 -5.57
C PRO A 3 8.19 1.73 -5.26
N ALA A 4 9.41 1.20 -5.10
CA ALA A 4 9.67 -0.19 -4.74
C ALA A 4 9.60 -0.48 -3.23
N GLY A 5 9.60 0.55 -2.37
CA GLY A 5 9.63 0.39 -0.90
C GLY A 5 8.42 -0.38 -0.39
N ALA A 6 7.22 0.00 -0.83
CA ALA A 6 5.98 -0.64 -0.41
C ALA A 6 5.96 -2.15 -0.80
N PRO A 7 6.25 -2.56 -2.05
CA PRO A 7 6.33 -3.98 -2.40
C PRO A 7 7.39 -4.77 -1.63
N ILE A 8 8.60 -4.22 -1.46
CA ILE A 8 9.67 -4.91 -0.74
C ILE A 8 9.27 -5.14 0.72
N ALA A 9 8.77 -4.12 1.41
CA ALA A 9 8.29 -4.24 2.79
C ALA A 9 7.15 -5.26 2.89
N GLY A 10 6.18 -5.21 1.97
CA GLY A 10 5.08 -6.17 1.89
C GLY A 10 5.56 -7.62 1.74
N SER A 11 6.65 -7.84 1.00
CA SER A 11 7.24 -9.18 0.81
C SER A 11 7.93 -9.76 2.04
N ALA A 12 8.13 -8.96 3.09
CA ALA A 12 8.77 -9.35 4.34
C ALA A 12 7.79 -9.51 5.53
N VAL A 13 6.52 -9.11 5.37
CA VAL A 13 5.53 -9.04 6.45
C VAL A 13 5.37 -10.35 7.21
N ASP A 14 5.30 -11.50 6.52
CA ASP A 14 5.18 -12.81 7.18
C ASP A 14 6.54 -13.45 7.53
N LYS A 15 7.65 -12.86 7.07
CA LYS A 15 9.00 -13.33 7.40
C LYS A 15 9.49 -12.82 8.76
N VAL A 16 8.84 -11.79 9.30
CA VAL A 16 9.19 -11.18 10.57
C VAL A 16 8.01 -11.32 11.52
N GLU A 17 8.16 -12.19 12.52
CA GLU A 17 7.10 -12.51 13.48
C GLU A 17 6.57 -11.25 14.21
N LYS A 18 7.48 -10.34 14.57
CA LYS A 18 7.16 -9.09 15.27
C LYS A 18 6.36 -8.08 14.46
N VAL A 19 6.27 -8.25 13.14
CA VAL A 19 5.41 -7.39 12.31
C VAL A 19 3.98 -7.80 12.55
N VAL A 20 3.16 -6.91 13.11
CA VAL A 20 1.75 -7.20 13.41
C VAL A 20 0.79 -6.73 12.32
N ALA A 21 1.20 -5.73 11.53
CA ALA A 21 0.40 -5.14 10.46
C ALA A 21 1.29 -4.48 9.39
N TYR A 22 0.69 -4.06 8.28
CA TYR A 22 1.38 -3.42 7.16
C TYR A 22 0.67 -2.15 6.68
N VAL A 23 1.45 -1.12 6.32
CA VAL A 23 0.95 0.06 5.61
C VAL A 23 1.72 0.24 4.31
N GLY A 24 0.99 0.31 3.19
CA GLY A 24 1.54 0.58 1.86
C GLY A 24 1.09 1.93 1.34
N LEU A 25 2.01 2.88 1.23
CA LEU A 25 1.77 4.17 0.57
C LEU A 25 2.13 4.03 -0.92
N GLY A 26 1.21 4.40 -1.82
CA GLY A 26 1.47 4.45 -3.26
C GLY A 26 1.78 3.09 -3.87
N TYR A 27 1.14 2.00 -3.42
CA TYR A 27 1.55 0.66 -3.84
C TYR A 27 1.42 0.45 -5.37
N PRO A 28 2.49 0.08 -6.10
CA PRO A 28 2.48 0.01 -7.55
C PRO A 28 1.93 -1.34 -8.07
N PHE A 29 0.63 -1.39 -8.36
CA PHE A 29 -0.11 -2.52 -8.95
C PHE A 29 -0.29 -2.43 -10.47
N GLY A 30 0.12 -1.33 -11.12
CA GLY A 30 0.00 -1.20 -12.57
C GLY A 30 0.76 -2.25 -13.37
N ARG A 31 0.47 -2.34 -14.68
CA ARG A 31 1.04 -3.39 -15.56
C ARG A 31 2.57 -3.34 -15.62
N LEU A 32 3.15 -2.17 -15.86
CA LEU A 32 4.60 -1.99 -15.92
C LEU A 32 5.26 -2.29 -14.57
N ALA A 33 4.67 -1.79 -13.49
CA ALA A 33 5.13 -2.10 -12.13
C ALA A 33 5.04 -3.59 -11.81
N SER A 34 4.00 -4.28 -12.26
CA SER A 34 3.81 -5.71 -12.01
C SER A 34 4.81 -6.58 -12.76
N ILE A 35 5.37 -6.12 -13.89
CA ILE A 35 6.48 -6.82 -14.56
C ILE A 35 7.73 -6.79 -13.66
N LEU A 36 8.01 -5.65 -13.03
CA LEU A 36 9.21 -5.46 -12.20
C LEU A 36 9.05 -6.02 -10.78
N LEU A 37 7.86 -5.85 -10.20
CA LEU A 37 7.60 -6.04 -8.76
C LEU A 37 6.52 -7.11 -8.49
N GLY A 38 5.98 -7.76 -9.52
CA GLY A 38 4.87 -8.71 -9.38
C GLY A 38 5.15 -9.86 -8.39
N ARG A 39 6.39 -10.33 -8.33
CA ARG A 39 6.82 -11.37 -7.35
C ARG A 39 6.73 -10.90 -5.90
N HIS A 40 6.77 -9.59 -5.65
CA HIS A 40 6.65 -8.98 -4.33
C HIS A 40 5.19 -8.66 -3.93
N GLN A 41 4.26 -8.69 -4.88
CA GLN A 41 2.83 -8.47 -4.62
C GLN A 41 2.18 -9.66 -3.93
N LYS A 42 2.53 -10.87 -4.36
CA LYS A 42 1.88 -12.10 -3.89
C LYS A 42 1.95 -12.26 -2.35
N PRO A 43 3.12 -12.11 -1.68
CA PRO A 43 3.19 -12.31 -0.23
C PRO A 43 2.28 -11.38 0.55
N ILE A 44 2.22 -10.08 0.20
CA ILE A 44 1.37 -9.15 0.92
C ILE A 44 -0.12 -9.39 0.65
N LEU A 45 -0.49 -9.87 -0.53
CA LEU A 45 -1.88 -10.23 -0.83
C LEU A 45 -2.32 -11.51 -0.12
N GLU A 46 -1.40 -12.44 0.18
CA GLU A 46 -1.71 -13.72 0.86
C GLU A 46 -1.59 -13.65 2.40
N SER A 47 -0.90 -12.66 2.95
CA SER A 47 -0.77 -12.49 4.41
C SER A 47 -2.12 -12.24 5.07
N ASN A 48 -2.40 -12.93 6.19
CA ASN A 48 -3.60 -12.66 7.00
C ASN A 48 -3.46 -11.44 7.92
N LYS A 49 -2.26 -10.86 8.04
CA LYS A 49 -2.02 -9.68 8.89
C LYS A 49 -2.81 -8.48 8.37
N PRO A 50 -3.36 -7.62 9.25
CA PRO A 50 -4.06 -6.41 8.84
C PRO A 50 -3.18 -5.54 7.93
N LYS A 51 -3.78 -4.96 6.89
CA LYS A 51 -3.08 -4.10 5.95
C LYS A 51 -3.90 -2.89 5.53
N LEU A 52 -3.24 -1.73 5.50
CA LEU A 52 -3.78 -0.47 4.97
C LEU A 52 -3.03 -0.10 3.68
N PHE A 53 -3.78 0.22 2.63
CA PHE A 53 -3.25 0.81 1.41
C PHE A 53 -3.71 2.26 1.27
N VAL A 54 -2.77 3.20 1.16
CA VAL A 54 -3.08 4.62 0.91
C VAL A 54 -2.58 4.99 -0.49
N MET A 55 -3.43 5.61 -1.29
CA MET A 55 -3.09 5.94 -2.68
C MET A 55 -3.78 7.21 -3.17
N GLY A 56 -3.04 8.07 -3.86
CA GLY A 56 -3.62 9.22 -4.56
C GLY A 56 -4.46 8.78 -5.77
N THR A 57 -5.57 9.46 -6.05
CA THR A 57 -6.45 9.09 -7.18
C THR A 57 -5.86 9.45 -8.56
N ARG A 58 -4.81 10.26 -8.61
CA ARG A 58 -4.02 10.57 -9.82
C ARG A 58 -2.67 9.85 -9.83
N ASP A 59 -2.55 8.72 -9.12
CA ASP A 59 -1.33 7.89 -9.15
C ASP A 59 -1.04 7.41 -10.60
N GLY A 60 0.19 7.64 -11.06
CA GLY A 60 0.64 7.31 -12.42
C GLY A 60 1.11 5.85 -12.58
N PHE A 61 1.30 5.13 -11.47
CA PHE A 61 1.73 3.74 -11.42
C PHE A 61 0.57 2.78 -11.20
N THR A 62 -0.49 3.21 -10.51
CA THR A 62 -1.65 2.38 -10.19
C THR A 62 -2.94 3.16 -10.34
N THR A 63 -3.90 2.63 -11.09
CA THR A 63 -5.25 3.21 -11.12
C THR A 63 -6.08 2.71 -9.93
N VAL A 64 -7.06 3.51 -9.49
CA VAL A 64 -8.04 3.11 -8.45
C VAL A 64 -8.65 1.74 -8.75
N LYS A 65 -9.10 1.53 -10.00
CA LYS A 65 -9.64 0.25 -10.45
C LYS A 65 -8.63 -0.91 -10.33
N GLN A 66 -7.34 -0.67 -10.58
CA GLN A 66 -6.32 -1.70 -10.43
C GLN A 66 -6.11 -2.07 -8.95
N LEU A 67 -6.04 -1.07 -8.07
CA LEU A 67 -5.94 -1.27 -6.62
C LEU A 67 -7.13 -2.10 -6.13
N GLU A 68 -8.36 -1.63 -6.38
CA GLU A 68 -9.59 -2.32 -5.95
C GLU A 68 -9.65 -3.77 -6.44
N ASN A 69 -9.35 -4.01 -7.72
CA ASN A 69 -9.40 -5.36 -8.27
C ASN A 69 -8.34 -6.29 -7.67
N LYS A 70 -7.16 -5.77 -7.32
CA LYS A 70 -6.11 -6.54 -6.65
C LYS A 70 -6.48 -6.88 -5.22
N LEU A 71 -7.11 -5.95 -4.51
CA LEU A 71 -7.47 -6.14 -3.10
C LEU A 71 -8.69 -7.04 -2.89
N LYS A 72 -9.55 -7.26 -3.91
CA LYS A 72 -10.68 -8.20 -3.84
C LYS A 72 -10.28 -9.63 -3.46
N SER A 73 -9.07 -10.05 -3.82
CA SER A 73 -8.56 -11.40 -3.52
C SER A 73 -7.55 -11.42 -2.37
N ALA A 74 -7.33 -10.31 -1.68
CA ALA A 74 -6.37 -10.23 -0.60
C ALA A 74 -6.92 -10.90 0.66
N ALA A 75 -6.08 -11.66 1.36
CA ALA A 75 -6.42 -12.33 2.60
C ALA A 75 -6.43 -11.35 3.79
N GLY A 76 -7.13 -11.73 4.86
CA GLY A 76 -7.19 -10.99 6.12
C GLY A 76 -7.94 -9.65 6.03
N ARG A 77 -7.72 -8.78 7.01
CA ARG A 77 -8.31 -7.43 7.05
C ARG A 77 -7.55 -6.50 6.09
N VAL A 78 -8.28 -5.87 5.18
CA VAL A 78 -7.73 -4.95 4.18
C VAL A 78 -8.50 -3.64 4.23
N GLU A 79 -7.77 -2.54 4.41
CA GLU A 79 -8.29 -1.18 4.38
C GLU A 79 -7.67 -0.39 3.23
N THR A 80 -8.42 0.59 2.75
CA THR A 80 -7.97 1.46 1.66
C THR A 80 -8.37 2.90 1.94
N HIS A 81 -7.43 3.82 1.77
CA HIS A 81 -7.68 5.25 1.82
C HIS A 81 -7.24 5.90 0.50
N LEU A 82 -8.17 6.55 -0.19
CA LEU A 82 -7.88 7.27 -1.43
C LEU A 82 -7.75 8.76 -1.16
N VAL A 83 -6.64 9.36 -1.60
CA VAL A 83 -6.41 10.81 -1.48
C VAL A 83 -6.86 11.48 -2.79
N PRO A 84 -7.99 12.23 -2.79
CA PRO A 84 -8.57 12.75 -4.02
C PRO A 84 -7.67 13.78 -4.69
N GLY A 85 -7.44 13.63 -5.99
CA GLY A 85 -6.72 14.63 -6.77
C GLY A 85 -5.21 14.65 -6.51
N VAL A 86 -4.63 13.63 -5.88
CA VAL A 86 -3.19 13.62 -5.55
C VAL A 86 -2.44 12.60 -6.39
N GLY A 87 -1.26 12.99 -6.89
CA GLY A 87 -0.34 12.10 -7.60
C GLY A 87 0.54 11.28 -6.66
N HIS A 88 1.22 10.25 -7.19
CA HIS A 88 2.05 9.33 -6.38
C HIS A 88 3.11 10.07 -5.55
N PHE A 89 3.95 10.87 -6.20
CA PHE A 89 5.02 11.62 -5.53
C PHE A 89 4.52 12.84 -4.76
N GLU A 90 3.35 13.36 -5.11
CA GLU A 90 2.71 14.46 -4.41
C GLU A 90 2.24 14.02 -3.02
N MET A 91 1.65 12.82 -2.93
CA MET A 91 1.21 12.20 -1.67
C MET A 91 2.39 11.86 -0.73
N GLU A 92 3.57 11.61 -1.28
CA GLU A 92 4.81 11.38 -0.51
C GLU A 92 5.58 12.67 -0.21
N GLY A 93 5.03 13.82 -0.59
CA GLY A 93 5.59 15.13 -0.34
C GLY A 93 5.18 15.68 1.04
N PRO A 94 5.88 16.71 1.52
CA PRO A 94 5.70 17.26 2.87
C PRO A 94 4.29 17.79 3.12
N ASP A 95 3.58 18.26 2.09
CA ASP A 95 2.21 18.76 2.19
C ASP A 95 1.21 17.68 2.65
N HIS A 96 1.58 16.40 2.56
CA HIS A 96 0.75 15.26 2.94
C HIS A 96 1.29 14.48 4.15
N ASP A 97 2.44 14.87 4.72
CA ASP A 97 3.09 14.13 5.83
C ASP A 97 2.17 13.99 7.03
N ASP A 98 1.52 15.08 7.45
CA ASP A 98 0.58 15.08 8.58
C ASP A 98 -0.60 14.13 8.35
N GLN A 99 -1.13 14.11 7.12
CA GLN A 99 -2.23 13.22 6.75
C GLN A 99 -1.76 11.76 6.77
N MET A 100 -0.61 11.45 6.17
CA MET A 100 -0.07 10.09 6.15
C MET A 100 0.26 9.59 7.56
N ALA A 101 0.87 10.43 8.39
CA ALA A 101 1.16 10.11 9.78
C ALA A 101 -0.11 9.84 10.58
N THR A 102 -1.14 10.67 10.43
CA THR A 102 -2.44 10.48 11.09
C THR A 102 -3.07 9.13 10.71
N LEU A 103 -3.11 8.81 9.41
CA LEU A 103 -3.66 7.53 8.94
C LEU A 103 -2.91 6.32 9.48
N ILE A 104 -1.57 6.38 9.53
CA ILE A 104 -0.73 5.32 10.08
C ILE A 104 -0.98 5.13 11.58
N VAL A 105 -1.01 6.23 12.33
CA VAL A 105 -1.25 6.22 13.78
C VAL A 105 -2.65 5.67 14.07
N ASP A 106 -3.67 6.10 13.36
CA ASP A 106 -5.03 5.63 13.57
C ASP A 106 -5.18 4.16 13.23
N PHE A 107 -4.60 3.70 12.13
CA PHE A 107 -4.55 2.28 11.80
C PHE A 107 -3.80 1.47 12.87
N SER A 108 -2.69 1.98 13.42
CA SER A 108 -1.92 1.28 14.45
C SER A 108 -2.69 1.05 15.76
N LYS A 109 -3.71 1.87 16.06
CA LYS A 109 -4.57 1.69 17.25
C LYS A 109 -5.56 0.53 17.13
N THR A 110 -5.68 -0.05 15.93
CA THR A 110 -6.69 -1.06 15.60
C THR A 110 -6.08 -2.45 15.39
N VAL A 111 -4.79 -2.61 15.67
CA VAL A 111 -4.02 -3.86 15.48
C VAL A 111 -3.42 -4.37 16.77
#